data_AF-A0A528TMI0-F1
#
_entry.id   AF-A0A528TMI0-F1
#
_cell.length_a   1.000
_cell.length_b   1.000
_cell.length_c   1.000
_cell.angle_alpha   90.00
_cell.angle_beta   90.00
_cell.angle_gamma   90.00
#
_symmetry.space_group_name_H-M   'P 1'
#
loop_
_entity.id
_entity.type
_entity.pdbx_description
1 polymer ?
#
loop_
_entity_poly.entity_id
_entity_poly.type
_entity_poly.pdbx_seq_one_letter_code
_entity_poly.pdbx_strand_id
1 'polypeptide(L)'
;QQLRRQAAKLNNIGINSGSDLLTVKTKQLRERAERLEDAAVAAHRERSAGAIRLANRGTHAKVLITLDDPAVETPDGTLLFRTGKRHICQGDRIVLLGRNGVGKSRFIAMIRAAIAEPGSEDSIKVTPSTALGYSDQALSGIGGGDTPLAMVSHRFE
;
A
#
# COMPACT_ATOMS: atom_id res chain seq x y z
N GLN A 1 3.65 11.58 33.41
CA GLN A 1 2.67 11.10 34.43
C GLN A 1 3.21 11.04 35.87
N GLN A 2 4.41 10.50 36.13
CA GLN A 2 4.97 10.38 37.50
C GLN A 2 5.11 11.73 38.24
N LEU A 3 5.55 12.79 37.55
CA LEU A 3 5.69 14.14 38.11
C LEU A 3 4.36 14.75 38.57
N ARG A 4 3.26 14.54 37.84
CA ARG A 4 1.91 15.02 38.25
C ARG A 4 1.41 14.30 39.50
N ARG A 5 1.67 12.99 39.63
CA ARG A 5 1.32 12.22 40.83
C ARG A 5 2.10 12.70 42.06
N GLN A 6 3.39 13.00 41.89
CA GLN A 6 4.21 13.57 42.96
C GLN A 6 3.75 14.98 43.34
N ALA A 7 3.42 15.82 42.37
CA ALA A 7 2.87 17.15 42.62
C ALA A 7 1.53 17.08 43.38
N ALA A 8 0.62 16.18 43.00
CA ALA A 8 -0.65 16.00 43.70
C ALA A 8 -0.47 15.52 45.15
N LYS A 9 0.46 14.58 45.39
CA LYS A 9 0.78 14.12 46.75
C LYS A 9 1.35 15.25 47.61
N LEU A 10 2.26 16.06 47.07
CA LEU A 10 2.85 17.20 47.77
C LEU A 10 1.84 18.32 48.04
N ASN A 11 0.87 18.52 47.13
CA ASN A 11 -0.21 19.48 47.32
C ASN A 11 -1.05 19.17 48.57
N ASN A 12 -1.49 17.90 48.67
CA ASN A 12 -2.34 17.45 49.77
C ASN A 12 -1.63 17.56 51.13
N ILE A 13 -0.31 17.28 51.15
CA ILE A 13 0.50 17.43 52.37
C ILE A 13 0.72 18.91 52.69
N GLY A 14 1.00 19.75 51.69
CA GLY A 14 1.22 21.18 51.87
C GLY A 14 0.01 21.91 52.45
N ILE A 15 -1.19 21.61 51.94
CA ILE A 15 -2.45 22.20 52.42
C ILE A 15 -2.77 21.75 53.84
N ASN A 16 -2.68 20.44 54.13
CA ASN A 16 -3.00 19.92 55.46
C ASN A 16 -1.98 20.34 56.54
N SER A 17 -0.74 20.62 56.13
CA SER A 17 0.34 21.03 57.04
C SER A 17 0.52 22.55 57.12
N GLY A 18 -0.22 23.35 56.36
CA GLY A 18 -0.04 24.81 56.28
C GLY A 18 1.33 25.25 55.75
N SER A 19 1.99 24.43 54.93
CA SER A 19 3.37 24.66 54.49
C SER A 19 3.43 25.33 53.12
N ASP A 20 3.72 26.63 53.10
CA ASP A 20 3.84 27.43 51.88
C ASP A 20 4.93 26.91 50.94
N LEU A 21 6.03 26.41 51.50
CA LEU A 21 7.14 25.85 50.72
C LEU A 21 6.72 24.63 49.89
N LEU A 22 5.85 23.77 50.43
CA LEU A 22 5.32 22.60 49.71
C LEU A 22 4.33 23.00 48.62
N THR A 23 3.55 24.06 48.86
CA THR A 23 2.64 24.64 47.86
C THR A 23 3.40 25.22 46.68
N VAL A 24 4.47 25.99 46.94
CA VAL A 24 5.35 26.54 45.89
C VAL A 24 6.05 25.42 45.11
N LYS A 25 6.58 24.41 45.80
CA LYS A 25 7.24 23.26 45.16
C LYS A 25 6.29 22.44 44.29
N THR A 26 5.04 22.35 44.69
CA THR A 26 3.98 21.71 43.88
C THR A 26 3.72 22.45 42.58
N LYS A 27 3.66 23.79 42.62
CA LYS A 27 3.50 24.63 41.43
C LYS A 27 4.64 24.41 40.43
N GLN A 28 5.88 24.43 40.92
CA GLN A 28 7.08 24.20 40.10
C GLN A 28 7.10 22.81 39.45
N LEU A 29 6.66 21.76 40.16
CA LEU A 29 6.59 20.41 39.61
C LEU A 29 5.50 20.26 38.53
N ARG A 30 4.38 20.97 38.67
CA ARG A 30 3.33 21.02 37.63
C ARG A 30 3.83 21.71 36.37
N GLU A 31 4.44 22.88 36.51
CA GLU A 31 5.00 23.62 35.36
C GLU A 31 6.10 22.82 34.64
N ARG A 32 6.93 22.08 35.38
CA ARG A 32 7.95 21.22 34.78
C ARG A 32 7.34 20.03 34.02
N ALA A 33 6.25 19.47 34.52
CA ALA A 33 5.54 18.37 33.84
C ALA A 33 4.90 18.86 32.54
N GLU A 34 4.32 20.06 32.55
CA GLU A 34 3.70 20.71 31.38
C GLU A 34 4.73 21.01 30.30
N ARG A 35 5.86 21.64 30.64
CA ARG A 35 6.96 21.89 29.67
C ARG A 35 7.50 20.62 29.01
N LEU A 36 7.58 19.51 29.75
CA LEU A 36 8.02 18.23 29.20
C LEU A 36 6.99 17.62 28.25
N GLU A 37 5.70 17.80 28.52
CA GLU A 37 4.62 17.34 27.64
C GLU A 37 4.58 18.19 26.35
N ASP A 38 4.69 19.52 26.45
CA ASP A 38 4.72 20.42 25.29
C ASP A 38 5.92 20.14 24.38
N ALA A 39 7.10 19.91 24.97
CA ALA A 39 8.31 19.53 24.22
C ALA A 39 8.16 18.18 23.51
N ALA A 40 7.47 17.21 24.12
CA ALA A 40 7.20 15.91 23.52
C ALA A 40 6.21 16.00 22.34
N VAL A 41 5.17 16.83 22.47
CA VAL A 41 4.18 17.05 21.39
C VAL A 41 4.82 17.77 20.20
N ALA A 42 5.70 18.74 20.43
CA ALA A 42 6.40 19.46 19.35
C ALA A 42 7.39 18.57 18.58
N ALA A 43 8.05 17.62 19.26
CA ALA A 43 8.98 16.66 18.63
C ALA A 43 8.26 15.56 17.83
N HIS A 44 7.03 15.22 18.20
CA HIS A 44 6.21 14.19 17.56
C HIS A 44 5.23 14.76 16.50
N ARG A 45 5.62 15.81 15.78
CA ARG A 45 5.04 16.03 14.45
C ARG A 45 5.77 15.12 13.50
N GLU A 46 5.10 14.06 13.04
CA GLU A 46 5.49 13.35 11.82
C GLU A 46 5.68 14.40 10.72
N ARG A 47 6.91 14.81 10.46
CA ARG A 47 7.26 15.37 9.16
C ARG A 47 7.03 14.20 8.23
N SER A 48 5.88 14.20 7.56
CA SER A 48 5.59 13.28 6.48
C SER A 48 6.84 13.25 5.62
N ALA A 49 7.62 12.17 5.73
CA ALA A 49 8.81 12.00 4.94
C ALA A 49 8.29 12.02 3.51
N GLY A 50 8.56 13.12 2.78
CA GLY A 50 7.94 13.38 1.49
C GLY A 50 7.99 12.14 0.62
N ALA A 51 6.92 11.90 -0.17
CA ALA A 51 6.65 10.67 -0.92
C ALA A 51 7.89 9.84 -1.24
N ILE A 52 8.28 8.94 -0.33
CA ILE A 52 9.38 7.99 -0.56
C ILE A 52 8.83 6.97 -1.55
N ARG A 53 9.05 7.21 -2.84
CA ARG A 53 8.81 6.21 -3.89
C ARG A 53 10.01 5.29 -3.93
N LEU A 54 10.02 4.33 -3.01
CA LEU A 54 10.97 3.22 -3.07
C LEU A 54 10.50 2.28 -4.20
N ALA A 55 11.09 2.42 -5.40
CA ALA A 55 10.87 1.50 -6.51
C ALA A 55 11.58 0.17 -6.20
N ASN A 56 11.03 -0.60 -5.27
CA ASN A 56 11.62 -1.82 -4.79
C ASN A 56 11.36 -2.93 -5.80
N ARG A 57 12.31 -3.16 -6.72
CA ARG A 57 12.27 -4.28 -7.67
C ARG A 57 12.66 -5.62 -7.03
N GLY A 58 13.15 -5.61 -5.78
CA GLY A 58 13.75 -6.79 -5.12
C GLY A 58 12.90 -7.51 -4.07
N THR A 59 11.66 -7.09 -3.81
CA THR A 59 10.78 -7.84 -2.90
C THR A 59 10.09 -8.98 -3.66
N HIS A 60 10.37 -10.21 -3.24
CA HIS A 60 9.61 -11.40 -3.62
C HIS A 60 8.23 -11.33 -2.98
N ALA A 61 7.37 -10.45 -3.51
CA ALA A 61 5.99 -10.37 -3.04
C ALA A 61 5.31 -11.68 -3.39
N LYS A 62 4.76 -12.35 -2.37
CA LYS A 62 3.96 -13.57 -2.57
C LYS A 62 2.74 -13.29 -3.46
N VAL A 63 2.18 -12.08 -3.39
CA VAL A 63 1.07 -11.60 -4.21
C VAL A 63 1.60 -10.68 -5.32
N LEU A 64 1.28 -10.99 -6.57
CA LEU A 64 1.68 -10.21 -7.74
C LEU A 64 0.58 -9.22 -8.15
N ILE A 65 -0.68 -9.69 -8.16
CA ILE A 65 -1.83 -8.89 -8.57
C ILE A 65 -2.93 -9.08 -7.54
N THR A 66 -3.54 -7.97 -7.11
CA THR A 66 -4.75 -7.96 -6.29
C THR A 66 -5.88 -7.35 -7.10
N LEU A 67 -6.98 -8.09 -7.19
CA LEU A 67 -8.22 -7.67 -7.79
C LEU A 67 -9.20 -7.33 -6.66
N ASP A 68 -9.65 -6.08 -6.60
CA ASP A 68 -10.67 -5.61 -5.68
C ASP A 68 -12.00 -5.42 -6.42
N ASP A 69 -12.58 -6.54 -6.85
CA ASP A 69 -13.83 -6.62 -7.61
C ASP A 69 -13.90 -5.73 -8.88
N PRO A 70 -12.87 -5.70 -9.75
CA PRO A 70 -12.94 -4.98 -11.02
C PRO A 70 -14.13 -5.43 -11.87
N ALA A 71 -14.79 -4.43 -12.46
CA ALA A 71 -15.83 -4.61 -13.46
C ALA A 71 -15.20 -4.76 -14.84
N VAL A 72 -15.50 -5.86 -15.52
CA VAL A 72 -15.08 -6.09 -16.91
C VAL A 72 -16.21 -5.65 -17.80
N GLU A 73 -15.94 -4.64 -18.63
CA GLU A 73 -16.94 -3.98 -19.45
C GLU A 73 -16.53 -3.98 -20.92
N THR A 74 -17.53 -3.95 -21.80
CA THR A 74 -17.32 -3.69 -23.22
C THR A 74 -16.80 -2.26 -23.45
N PRO A 75 -16.29 -1.92 -24.64
CA PRO A 75 -15.85 -0.55 -24.94
C PRO A 75 -16.95 0.51 -24.79
N ASP A 76 -18.21 0.12 -24.97
CA ASP A 76 -19.40 0.96 -24.76
C ASP A 76 -19.87 1.02 -23.29
N GLY A 77 -19.16 0.37 -22.36
CA GLY A 77 -19.45 0.41 -20.92
C GLY A 77 -20.49 -0.62 -20.44
N THR A 78 -20.91 -1.55 -21.30
CA THR A 78 -21.81 -2.64 -20.88
C THR A 78 -21.06 -3.62 -19.98
N LEU A 79 -21.57 -3.84 -18.77
CA LEU A 79 -21.00 -4.79 -17.82
C LEU A 79 -21.08 -6.23 -18.35
N LEU A 80 -19.93 -6.89 -18.45
CA LEU A 80 -19.83 -8.31 -18.82
C LEU A 80 -19.82 -9.19 -17.57
N PHE A 81 -18.92 -8.91 -16.62
CA PHE A 81 -18.86 -9.61 -15.33
C PHE A 81 -18.00 -8.84 -14.33
N ARG A 82 -18.08 -9.24 -13.06
CA ARG A 82 -17.18 -8.81 -11.99
C ARG A 82 -16.31 -9.96 -11.54
N THR A 83 -15.05 -9.67 -11.22
CA THR A 83 -14.08 -10.73 -10.88
C THR A 83 -14.17 -11.19 -9.41
N GLY A 84 -14.84 -10.41 -8.54
CA GLY A 84 -14.76 -10.57 -7.10
C GLY A 84 -13.40 -10.12 -6.54
N LYS A 85 -13.24 -10.25 -5.22
CA LYS A 85 -11.95 -10.01 -4.56
C LYS A 85 -11.06 -11.24 -4.71
N ARG A 86 -9.91 -11.08 -5.36
CA ARG A 86 -8.98 -12.20 -5.67
C ARG A 86 -7.53 -11.73 -5.57
N HIS A 87 -6.64 -12.67 -5.31
CA HIS A 87 -5.19 -12.47 -5.39
C HIS A 87 -4.60 -13.46 -6.38
N ILE A 88 -3.65 -12.99 -7.19
CA ILE A 88 -2.80 -13.82 -8.04
C ILE A 88 -1.42 -13.84 -7.41
N CYS A 89 -0.98 -15.02 -6.99
CA CYS A 89 0.26 -15.23 -6.29
C CYS A 89 1.37 -15.71 -7.22
N GLN A 90 2.61 -15.55 -6.78
CA GLN A 90 3.76 -16.14 -7.45
C GLN A 90 3.62 -17.66 -7.49
N GLY A 91 3.78 -18.26 -8.67
CA GLY A 91 3.68 -19.71 -8.89
C GLY A 91 2.27 -20.18 -9.26
N ASP A 92 1.26 -19.32 -9.19
CA ASP A 92 -0.10 -19.69 -9.60
C ASP A 92 -0.15 -20.03 -11.10
N ARG A 93 -0.86 -21.12 -11.42
CA ARG A 93 -1.22 -21.51 -12.79
C ARG A 93 -2.73 -21.39 -12.93
N ILE A 94 -3.17 -20.27 -13.48
CA ILE A 94 -4.59 -19.91 -13.55
C ILE A 94 -5.11 -20.14 -14.96
N VAL A 95 -6.24 -20.83 -15.07
CA VAL A 95 -6.97 -21.00 -16.34
C VAL A 95 -8.25 -20.18 -16.27
N LEU A 96 -8.47 -19.33 -17.27
CA LEU A 96 -9.70 -18.55 -17.41
C LEU A 96 -10.65 -19.23 -18.40
N LEU A 97 -11.77 -19.75 -17.89
CA LEU A 97 -12.79 -20.44 -18.68
C LEU A 97 -14.04 -19.58 -18.86
N GLY A 98 -14.71 -19.77 -19.99
CA GLY A 98 -15.97 -19.09 -20.29
C GLY A 98 -16.29 -19.12 -21.78
N ARG A 99 -17.54 -18.81 -22.13
CA ARG A 99 -18.02 -18.76 -23.52
C ARG A 99 -17.29 -17.68 -24.34
N ASN A 100 -17.34 -17.78 -25.66
CA ASN A 100 -16.87 -16.69 -26.53
C ASN A 100 -17.77 -15.46 -26.33
N GLY A 101 -17.15 -14.28 -26.28
CA GLY A 101 -17.86 -13.01 -26.03
C GLY A 101 -18.06 -12.64 -24.55
N VAL A 102 -17.76 -13.54 -23.59
CA VAL A 102 -17.98 -13.25 -22.15
C VAL A 102 -16.99 -12.22 -21.56
N GLY A 103 -15.99 -11.75 -22.34
CA GLY A 103 -15.03 -10.75 -21.88
C GLY A 103 -13.66 -11.28 -21.42
N LYS A 104 -13.31 -12.54 -21.71
CA LYS A 104 -11.99 -13.11 -21.33
C LYS A 104 -10.81 -12.26 -21.81
N SER A 105 -10.77 -11.94 -23.10
CA SER A 105 -9.70 -11.12 -23.68
C SER A 105 -9.69 -9.69 -23.15
N ARG A 106 -10.88 -9.15 -22.80
CA ARG A 106 -11.02 -7.82 -22.19
C ARG A 106 -10.42 -7.78 -20.78
N PHE A 107 -10.70 -8.80 -19.98
CA PHE A 107 -10.12 -8.95 -18.65
C PHE A 107 -8.59 -9.09 -18.70
N ILE A 108 -8.06 -9.91 -19.62
CA ILE A 108 -6.61 -10.03 -19.82
C ILE A 108 -5.99 -8.70 -20.27
N ALA A 109 -6.64 -7.96 -21.17
CA ALA A 109 -6.18 -6.64 -21.60
C ALA A 109 -6.17 -5.63 -20.45
N MET A 110 -7.16 -5.67 -19.57
CA MET A 110 -7.25 -4.81 -18.38
C MET A 110 -6.11 -5.11 -17.39
N ILE A 111 -5.84 -6.38 -17.10
CA ILE A 111 -4.67 -6.76 -16.29
C ILE A 111 -3.38 -6.26 -16.94
N ARG A 112 -3.24 -6.42 -18.26
CA ARG A 112 -2.06 -5.96 -18.99
C ARG A 112 -1.86 -4.45 -18.87
N ALA A 113 -2.93 -3.68 -19.02
CA ALA A 113 -2.90 -2.22 -18.85
C ALA A 113 -2.49 -1.84 -17.42
N ALA A 114 -3.06 -2.47 -16.40
CA ALA A 114 -2.71 -2.22 -15.00
C ALA A 114 -1.23 -2.56 -14.66
N ILE A 115 -0.62 -3.52 -15.35
CA ILE A 115 0.82 -3.82 -15.19
C ILE A 115 1.68 -2.79 -15.92
N ALA A 116 1.27 -2.35 -17.12
CA ALA A 116 2.01 -1.38 -17.91
C ALA A 116 1.99 0.02 -17.27
N GLU A 117 0.85 0.41 -16.69
CA GLU A 117 0.64 1.68 -16.01
C GLU A 117 0.02 1.44 -14.63
N PRO A 118 0.85 1.13 -13.61
CA PRO A 118 0.37 0.88 -12.25
C PRO A 118 -0.38 2.10 -11.69
N GLY A 119 -1.60 1.87 -11.20
CA GLY A 119 -2.49 2.92 -10.71
C GLY A 119 -3.44 3.50 -11.76
N SER A 120 -3.41 3.00 -13.01
CA SER A 120 -4.43 3.31 -14.02
C SER A 120 -5.81 2.77 -13.65
N GLU A 121 -5.87 1.69 -12.86
CA GLU A 121 -7.12 1.18 -12.29
C GLU A 121 -7.05 0.92 -10.80
N ASP A 122 -7.92 1.60 -10.03
CA ASP A 122 -7.95 1.52 -8.56
C ASP A 122 -8.29 0.12 -8.05
N SER A 123 -9.10 -0.60 -8.82
CA SER A 123 -9.56 -1.96 -8.51
C SER A 123 -8.52 -3.05 -8.85
N ILE A 124 -7.39 -2.69 -9.47
CA ILE A 124 -6.30 -3.62 -9.79
C ILE A 124 -4.97 -3.09 -9.28
N LYS A 125 -4.43 -3.72 -8.24
CA LYS A 125 -3.13 -3.38 -7.68
C LYS A 125 -2.09 -4.37 -8.16
N VAL A 126 -1.02 -3.86 -8.75
CA VAL A 126 0.11 -4.64 -9.26
C VAL A 126 1.35 -4.37 -8.42
N THR A 127 2.02 -5.43 -7.97
CA THR A 127 3.29 -5.30 -7.25
C THR A 127 4.37 -4.73 -8.20
N PRO A 128 5.17 -3.73 -7.78
CA PRO A 128 6.18 -3.08 -8.63
C PRO A 128 7.25 -4.01 -9.23
N SER A 129 7.53 -5.16 -8.62
CA SER A 129 8.48 -6.16 -9.11
C SER A 129 7.90 -7.09 -10.19
N THR A 130 6.63 -6.94 -10.56
CA THR A 130 5.98 -7.78 -11.57
C THR A 130 6.53 -7.49 -12.96
N ALA A 131 7.14 -8.51 -13.59
CA ALA A 131 7.52 -8.48 -15.00
C ALA A 131 6.45 -9.20 -15.83
N LEU A 132 5.87 -8.51 -16.80
CA LEU A 132 4.89 -9.09 -17.71
C LEU A 132 5.58 -9.92 -18.81
N GLY A 133 5.10 -11.13 -19.06
CA GLY A 133 5.24 -11.82 -20.34
C GLY A 133 3.84 -12.01 -20.94
N TYR A 134 3.66 -11.71 -22.22
CA TYR A 134 2.34 -11.76 -22.86
C TYR A 134 2.45 -12.33 -24.27
N SER A 135 1.58 -13.27 -24.59
CA SER A 135 1.36 -13.80 -25.93
C SER A 135 -0.12 -13.62 -26.23
N ASP A 136 -0.44 -13.02 -27.38
CA ASP A 136 -1.81 -12.81 -27.77
C ASP A 136 -2.39 -14.02 -28.52
N GLN A 137 -3.70 -14.00 -28.72
CA GLN A 137 -4.39 -15.09 -29.40
C GLN A 137 -4.00 -15.21 -30.89
N ALA A 138 -3.57 -14.12 -31.51
CA ALA A 138 -3.18 -14.08 -32.91
C ALA A 138 -1.70 -14.43 -33.15
N LEU A 139 -0.92 -14.63 -32.09
CA LEU A 139 0.54 -14.79 -32.13
C LEU A 139 1.24 -13.68 -32.92
N SER A 140 0.76 -12.44 -32.78
CA SER A 140 1.22 -11.29 -33.58
C SER A 140 2.69 -10.92 -33.33
N GLY A 141 3.24 -11.33 -32.18
CA GLY A 141 4.65 -11.13 -31.83
C GLY A 141 5.62 -12.13 -32.45
N ILE A 142 5.17 -13.01 -33.35
CA ILE A 142 6.02 -14.01 -33.99
C ILE A 142 6.17 -13.66 -35.47
N GLY A 143 7.35 -13.16 -35.87
CA GLY A 143 7.68 -12.94 -37.26
C GLY A 143 7.96 -14.25 -37.98
N GLY A 144 7.53 -14.37 -39.24
CA GLY A 144 7.73 -15.60 -40.03
C GLY A 144 9.20 -15.99 -40.28
N GLY A 145 10.14 -15.07 -40.06
CA GLY A 145 11.58 -15.32 -40.16
C GLY A 145 12.31 -15.41 -38.82
N ASP A 146 11.60 -15.26 -37.69
CA ASP A 146 12.23 -15.27 -36.37
C ASP A 146 12.62 -16.69 -35.95
N THR A 147 13.79 -16.80 -35.34
CA THR A 147 14.14 -18.04 -34.64
C THR A 147 13.43 -18.09 -33.28
N PRO A 148 13.11 -19.28 -32.75
CA PRO A 148 12.52 -19.40 -31.42
C PRO A 148 13.36 -18.74 -30.31
N LEU A 149 14.69 -18.76 -30.44
CA LEU A 149 15.59 -18.09 -29.50
C LEU A 149 15.43 -16.56 -29.56
N ALA A 150 15.44 -15.98 -30.76
CA ALA A 150 15.22 -14.56 -30.96
C ALA A 150 13.87 -14.12 -30.36
N MET A 151 12.82 -14.94 -30.58
CA MET A 151 11.48 -14.69 -30.04
C MET A 151 11.44 -14.64 -28.50
N VAL A 152 12.24 -15.41 -27.77
CA VAL A 152 12.24 -15.37 -26.29
C VAL A 152 13.19 -14.32 -25.74
N SER A 153 14.30 -14.07 -26.44
CA SER A 153 15.37 -13.16 -25.98
C SER A 153 15.09 -11.68 -26.22
N HIS A 154 14.25 -11.31 -27.21
CA HIS A 154 14.02 -9.91 -27.62
C HIS A 154 13.58 -8.95 -26.49
N ARG A 155 13.06 -9.48 -25.37
CA ARG A 155 12.58 -8.69 -24.23
C ARG A 155 13.68 -8.35 -23.22
N PHE A 156 14.86 -8.96 -23.36
CA PHE A 156 15.99 -8.84 -22.43
C PHE A 156 17.24 -8.19 -23.04
N GLU A 157 17.18 -7.81 -24.32
CA GLU A 157 18.12 -6.87 -24.95
C GLU A 157 17.74 -5.42 -24.60
#